data_AF-A0A2D8VAA2-F1
#
_entry.id   AF-A0A2D8VAA2-F1
#
_cell.length_a   1.000
_cell.length_b   1.000
_cell.length_c   1.000
_cell.angle_alpha   90.00
_cell.angle_beta   90.00
_cell.angle_gamma   90.00
#
_symmetry.space_group_name_H-M   'P 1'
#
loop_
_entity.id
_entity.type
_entity.pdbx_description
1 polymer ?
#
loop_
_entity_poly.entity_id
_entity_poly.type
_entity_poly.pdbx_seq_one_letter_code
_entity_poly.pdbx_strand_id
1 'polypeptide(L)'
;MGFPTANVKINSFEQLIPPNGVYSVTLEVEGSTYKAVCNIGFCPTVKKNSQLSIEVHVINEDINLYGKNIVLKFKDFLRLESKFKSEDDLAKQIKKDILKVI
;
A
#
# COMPACT_ATOMS: atom_id res chain seq x y z
N MET A 1 -11.05 10.22 -6.49
CA MET A 1 -10.65 8.88 -6.00
C MET A 1 -10.55 8.76 -4.47
N GLY A 2 -10.41 9.83 -3.68
CA GLY A 2 -10.67 9.80 -2.21
C GLY A 2 -9.74 8.93 -1.33
N PHE A 3 -8.86 8.13 -1.92
CA PHE A 3 -7.92 7.24 -1.24
C PHE A 3 -6.50 7.60 -1.67
N PRO A 4 -5.89 8.67 -1.11
CA PRO A 4 -4.52 9.04 -1.44
C PRO A 4 -3.57 7.91 -1.03
N THR A 5 -2.70 7.49 -1.95
CA THR A 5 -1.65 6.50 -1.68
C THR A 5 -0.28 7.16 -1.77
N ALA A 6 0.65 6.69 -0.94
CA ALA A 6 2.06 7.06 -1.00
C ALA A 6 2.87 5.89 -1.57
N ASN A 7 3.77 6.19 -2.52
CA ASN A 7 4.73 5.23 -3.03
C ASN A 7 5.90 5.10 -2.04
N VAL A 8 6.26 3.88 -1.69
CA VAL A 8 7.33 3.56 -0.74
C VAL A 8 8.53 3.04 -1.51
N LYS A 9 9.67 3.71 -1.34
CA LYS A 9 10.95 3.24 -1.87
C LYS A 9 11.61 2.33 -0.85
N ILE A 10 12.13 1.21 -1.34
CA ILE A 10 12.90 0.27 -0.54
C ILE A 10 14.31 0.85 -0.37
N ASN A 11 14.81 0.90 0.86
CA ASN A 11 16.08 1.55 1.19
C ASN A 11 17.29 0.61 1.06
N SER A 12 17.07 -0.71 1.03
CA SER A 12 18.13 -1.70 0.81
C SER A 12 17.63 -2.91 0.02
N PHE A 13 18.46 -3.42 -0.89
CA PHE A 13 18.18 -4.63 -1.67
C PHE A 13 18.12 -5.91 -0.83
N GLU A 14 18.60 -5.86 0.42
CA GLU A 14 18.58 -6.99 1.36
C GLU A 14 17.24 -7.10 2.11
N GLN A 15 16.34 -6.12 1.96
CA GLN A 15 15.03 -6.18 2.62
C GLN A 15 14.18 -7.28 1.99
N LEU A 16 13.76 -8.23 2.83
CA LEU A 16 12.76 -9.22 2.45
C LEU A 16 11.40 -8.54 2.30
N ILE A 17 10.76 -8.75 1.17
CA ILE A 17 9.46 -8.18 0.84
C ILE A 17 8.47 -9.35 0.73
N PRO A 18 7.29 -9.25 1.35
CA PRO A 18 6.24 -10.24 1.18
C PRO A 18 5.87 -10.45 -0.30
N PRO A 19 5.22 -11.57 -0.65
CA PRO A 19 4.69 -11.78 -1.99
C PRO A 19 3.74 -10.65 -2.44
N ASN A 20 3.43 -10.62 -3.73
CA ASN A 20 2.48 -9.65 -4.27
C ASN A 20 1.09 -9.81 -3.63
N GLY A 21 0.46 -8.69 -3.34
CA GLY A 21 -0.87 -8.65 -2.75
C GLY A 21 -1.15 -7.40 -1.94
N VAL A 22 -2.32 -7.41 -1.32
CA VAL A 22 -2.81 -6.36 -0.44
C VAL A 22 -2.72 -6.84 1.00
N TYR A 23 -2.19 -5.99 1.87
CA TYR A 23 -1.86 -6.30 3.26
C TYR A 23 -2.45 -5.27 4.21
N SER A 24 -2.88 -5.74 5.37
CA SER A 24 -3.06 -4.89 6.56
C SER A 24 -1.67 -4.59 7.13
N VAL A 25 -1.37 -3.32 7.36
CA VAL A 25 -0.10 -2.90 7.94
C VAL A 25 -0.30 -1.83 9.01
N THR A 26 0.66 -1.75 9.91
CA THR A 26 0.85 -0.56 10.75
C THR A 26 1.95 0.29 10.14
N LEU A 27 1.68 1.57 9.92
CA LEU A 27 2.65 2.56 9.44
C LEU A 27 3.15 3.39 10.61
N GLU A 28 4.47 3.50 10.76
CA GLU A 28 5.11 4.38 11.74
C GLU A 28 5.88 5.48 11.01
N VAL A 29 5.65 6.73 11.41
CA VAL A 29 6.30 7.91 10.84
C VAL A 29 6.35 9.02 11.89
N GLU A 30 7.51 9.64 12.07
CA GLU A 30 7.70 10.79 12.99
C GLU A 30 7.16 10.55 14.42
N GLY A 31 7.32 9.32 14.93
CA GLY A 31 6.87 8.93 16.28
C GLY A 31 5.37 8.66 16.41
N SER A 32 4.61 8.74 15.31
CA SER A 32 3.19 8.40 15.27
C SER A 32 2.96 7.07 14.56
N THR A 33 1.88 6.38 14.95
CA THR A 33 1.53 5.04 14.46
C THR A 33 0.12 5.05 13.89
N TYR A 34 -0.04 4.55 12.67
CA TYR A 34 -1.29 4.58 11.93
C TYR A 34 -1.67 3.20 11.39
N LYS A 35 -2.97 2.93 11.28
CA LYS A 35 -3.48 1.79 10.51
C LYS A 35 -3.47 2.12 9.03
N ALA A 36 -3.03 1.17 8.21
CA ALA A 36 -2.92 1.38 6.77
C ALA A 36 -3.16 0.09 5.98
N VAL A 37 -3.47 0.26 4.70
CA VAL A 37 -3.47 -0.82 3.71
C VAL A 37 -2.25 -0.63 2.81
N CYS A 38 -1.50 -1.70 2.59
CA CYS A 38 -0.33 -1.73 1.71
C CYS A 38 -0.60 -2.63 0.51
N ASN A 39 -0.37 -2.13 -0.70
CA ASN A 39 -0.36 -2.92 -1.93
C ASN A 39 1.09 -3.14 -2.38
N ILE A 40 1.46 -4.40 -2.62
CA ILE A 40 2.73 -4.80 -3.20
C ILE A 40 2.43 -5.42 -4.56
N GLY A 41 2.96 -4.84 -5.63
CA GLY A 41 2.59 -5.24 -6.98
C GLY A 41 3.51 -4.76 -8.07
N PHE A 42 3.21 -5.13 -9.32
CA PHE A 42 3.95 -4.63 -10.48
C PHE A 42 3.09 -3.62 -11.25
N CYS A 43 3.62 -2.44 -11.53
CA CYS A 43 2.93 -1.45 -12.35
C CYS A 43 2.88 -1.94 -13.81
N PRO A 44 1.69 -2.23 -14.38
CA PRO A 44 1.60 -2.76 -15.74
C PRO A 44 1.81 -1.70 -16.83
N THR A 45 1.81 -0.41 -16.48
CA THR A 45 1.69 0.71 -17.43
C THR A 45 2.97 1.51 -17.68
N VAL A 46 4.10 1.20 -17.02
CA VAL A 46 5.37 1.93 -17.24
C VAL A 46 6.37 1.06 -17.99
N LYS A 47 6.81 1.56 -19.16
CA LYS A 47 7.66 0.90 -20.16
C LYS A 47 8.86 0.12 -19.55
N LYS A 48 9.05 -1.09 -20.08
CA LYS A 48 10.28 -1.93 -20.13
C LYS A 48 10.91 -2.45 -18.83
N ASN A 49 10.61 -1.92 -17.64
CA ASN A 49 11.12 -2.47 -16.39
C ASN A 49 9.94 -2.75 -15.43
N SER A 50 9.62 -4.03 -15.25
CA SER A 50 8.65 -4.53 -14.26
C SER A 50 9.14 -4.24 -12.84
N GLN A 51 9.13 -2.98 -12.44
CA GLN A 51 9.59 -2.57 -11.12
C GLN A 51 8.48 -2.83 -10.10
N LEU A 52 8.86 -3.48 -9.00
CA LEU A 52 7.98 -3.69 -7.86
C LEU A 52 7.57 -2.31 -7.28
N SER A 53 6.27 -2.11 -7.13
CA SER A 53 5.64 -0.97 -6.48
C SER A 53 5.16 -1.39 -5.11
N ILE A 54 5.39 -0.53 -4.11
CA ILE A 54 4.83 -0.64 -2.78
C ILE A 54 4.06 0.65 -2.53
N GLU A 55 2.75 0.54 -2.38
CA GLU A 55 1.85 1.67 -2.21
C GLU A 55 1.09 1.54 -0.90
N VAL A 56 1.11 2.58 -0.07
CA VAL A 56 0.42 2.58 1.23
C VAL A 56 -0.67 3.64 1.27
N HIS A 57 -1.84 3.27 1.76
CA HIS A 57 -2.95 4.16 2.08
C HIS A 57 -3.20 4.17 3.58
N VAL A 58 -3.11 5.34 4.20
CA VAL A 58 -3.39 5.52 5.63
C VAL A 58 -4.90 5.69 5.81
N ILE A 59 -5.45 4.93 6.75
CA ILE A 59 -6.91 4.87 6.96
C ILE A 59 -7.34 6.04 7.84
N ASN A 60 -8.40 6.74 7.42
CA ASN A 60 -9.06 7.82 8.14
C ASN A 60 -8.19 9.04 8.49
N GLU A 61 -7.00 9.15 7.89
CA GLU A 61 -6.06 10.23 8.15
C GLU A 61 -5.54 10.82 6.84
N ASP A 62 -5.37 12.14 6.80
CA ASP A 62 -4.75 12.85 5.68
C ASP A 62 -3.34 13.29 6.11
N ILE A 63 -2.36 12.44 5.83
CA ILE A 63 -0.96 12.70 6.23
C ILE A 63 -0.04 12.78 5.01
N ASN A 64 0.84 13.78 5.03
CA ASN A 64 1.87 13.91 4.01
C ASN A 64 3.08 13.02 4.35
N LEU A 65 3.31 12.00 3.52
CA LEU A 65 4.41 11.04 3.63
C LEU A 65 5.59 11.35 2.70
N TYR A 66 5.50 12.38 1.85
CA TYR A 66 6.57 12.68 0.89
C TYR A 66 7.87 13.08 1.58
N GLY A 67 8.96 12.40 1.22
CA GLY A 67 10.29 12.64 1.76
C GLY A 67 10.50 12.09 3.18
N LYS A 68 9.50 11.43 3.77
CA LYS A 68 9.60 10.89 5.14
C LYS A 68 10.08 9.44 5.12
N ASN A 69 10.90 9.10 6.12
CA ASN A 69 11.21 7.71 6.42
C ASN A 69 10.04 7.10 7.20
N ILE A 70 9.57 5.96 6.73
CA ILE A 70 8.47 5.23 7.35
C ILE A 70 8.89 3.81 7.67
N VAL A 71 8.21 3.20 8.64
CA VAL A 71 8.31 1.77 8.90
C VAL A 71 6.94 1.15 8.67
N LEU A 72 6.89 0.13 7.80
CA LEU A 72 5.69 -0.68 7.60
C LEU A 72 5.83 -2.00 8.35
N LYS A 73 4.91 -2.26 9.28
CA LYS A 73 4.80 -3.53 10.00
C LYS A 73 3.64 -4.31 9.41
N PHE A 74 3.95 -5.34 8.63
CA PHE A 74 2.96 -6.23 8.03
C PHE A 74 2.23 -7.04 9.11
N LYS A 75 0.90 -7.05 9.06
CA LYS A 75 0.03 -7.76 10.01
C LYS A 75 -0.61 -8.98 9.35
N ASP A 76 -1.40 -8.74 8.31
CA ASP A 76 -2.18 -9.79 7.64
C ASP A 76 -2.19 -9.61 6.13
N PHE A 77 -2.23 -10.74 5.42
CA PHE A 77 -2.54 -10.77 4.00
C PHE A 77 -4.05 -10.67 3.79
N LEU A 78 -4.51 -9.70 3.00
CA LEU A 78 -5.93 -9.46 2.76
C LEU A 78 -6.44 -10.14 1.49
N ARG A 79 -5.67 -10.04 0.40
CA ARG A 79 -6.00 -10.65 -0.91
C ARG A 79 -4.85 -10.50 -1.91
N LEU A 80 -4.95 -11.26 -3.01
CA LEU A 80 -4.15 -11.03 -4.21
C LEU A 80 -4.55 -9.73 -4.91
N GLU A 81 -3.64 -9.21 -5.72
CA GLU A 81 -3.91 -8.12 -6.66
C GLU A 81 -5.00 -8.51 -7.66
N SER A 82 -5.75 -7.53 -8.15
CA SER A 82 -6.82 -7.76 -9.13
C SER A 82 -6.92 -6.58 -10.07
N LYS A 83 -7.19 -6.84 -11.35
CA LYS A 83 -7.50 -5.80 -12.32
C LYS A 83 -8.96 -5.41 -12.16
N PHE A 84 -9.22 -4.11 -12.08
CA PHE A 84 -10.57 -3.57 -12.02
C PHE A 84 -10.98 -3.00 -13.38
N LYS A 85 -12.25 -3.16 -13.73
CA LYS A 85 -12.80 -2.69 -15.02
C LYS A 85 -13.14 -1.20 -14.98
N SER A 86 -13.26 -0.62 -13.79
CA SER A 86 -13.56 0.80 -13.57
C SER A 86 -12.91 1.32 -12.28
N GLU A 87 -12.80 2.63 -12.18
CA GLU A 87 -12.33 3.32 -10.97
C GLU A 87 -13.28 3.10 -9.78
N ASP A 88 -14.58 2.99 -10.02
CA ASP A 88 -15.59 2.74 -8.99
C ASP A 88 -15.46 1.32 -8.41
N ASP A 89 -15.18 0.32 -9.25
CA ASP A 89 -14.90 -1.05 -8.79
C ASP A 89 -13.65 -1.11 -7.89
N LEU A 90 -12.61 -0.37 -8.26
CA LEU A 90 -11.40 -0.23 -7.46
C LEU A 90 -11.71 0.42 -6.11
N ALA A 91 -12.43 1.56 -6.11
CA ALA A 91 -12.80 2.27 -4.89
C ALA A 91 -13.66 1.40 -3.95
N LYS A 92 -14.63 0.65 -4.49
CA LYS A 92 -15.43 -0.32 -3.74
C LYS A 92 -14.57 -1.41 -3.11
N GLN A 93 -13.56 -1.90 -3.83
CA GLN A 93 -12.67 -2.91 -3.29
C GLN A 93 -11.76 -2.35 -2.19
N ILE A 94 -11.19 -1.16 -2.37
CA ILE A 94 -10.38 -0.49 -1.33
C ILE A 94 -11.18 -0.33 -0.04
N LYS A 95 -12.46 0.10 -0.13
CA LYS A 95 -13.35 0.18 1.04
C LYS A 95 -13.50 -1.17 1.75
N LYS A 96 -13.67 -2.26 1.00
CA LYS A 96 -13.74 -3.62 1.58
C LYS A 96 -12.43 -4.03 2.25
N ASP A 97 -11.30 -3.66 1.66
CA ASP A 97 -9.98 -3.98 2.21
C ASP A 97 -9.74 -3.23 3.53
N ILE A 98 -10.11 -1.95 3.60
CA ILE A 98 -10.05 -1.12 4.81
C ILE A 98 -10.88 -1.74 5.95
N LEU A 99 -12.07 -2.25 5.66
CA LEU A 99 -12.92 -2.92 6.67
C LEU A 99 -12.32 -4.21 7.24
N LYS A 100 -11.31 -4.79 6.58
CA LYS A 100 -10.62 -6.00 7.04
C LYS A 100 -9.33 -5.69 7.81
N VAL A 101 -8.91 -4.43 7.90
CA VAL A 101 -7.70 -4.05 8.61
C VAL A 101 -7.92 -4.23 10.11
N ILE A 102 -7.01 -4.98 10.73
CA ILE A 102 -7.00 -5.32 12.15
C ILE A 102 -6.10 -4.34 12.91
#